data_AF-E6X153-F1
#
_entry.id   AF-E6X153-F1
#
_cell.length_a   1.000
_cell.length_b   1.000
_cell.length_c   1.000
_cell.angle_alpha   90.00
_cell.angle_beta   90.00
_cell.angle_gamma   90.00
#
_symmetry.space_group_name_H-M   'P 1'
#
loop_
_entity.id
_entity.type
_entity.pdbx_description
1 polymer ?
#
loop_
_entity_poly.entity_id
_entity_poly.type
_entity_poly.pdbx_seq_one_letter_code
_entity_poly.pdbx_strand_id
1 'polypeptide(L)'
;MKQFLRTLALILFVGTASANAQNSAAVARDESSLSGQILHNYVHHRDTRAELTQLIELHRQLKAAHPRAEKANLVQYLELCIAKLRQTLQTPPTPQSIARVEELTRQIKEGSLYVASR
;
A
#
# COMPACT_ATOMS: atom_id res chain seq x y z
N MET A 1 -35.89 -26.59 23.15
CA MET A 1 -35.27 -26.21 21.86
C MET A 1 -35.19 -24.68 21.68
N LYS A 2 -34.61 -23.92 22.63
CA LYS A 2 -34.46 -22.45 22.51
C LYS A 2 -33.07 -21.91 22.89
N GLN A 3 -32.15 -22.78 23.34
CA GLN A 3 -30.80 -22.37 23.77
C GLN A 3 -29.73 -22.55 22.69
N PHE A 4 -29.97 -23.32 21.64
CA PHE A 4 -28.97 -23.56 20.58
C PHE A 4 -28.84 -22.42 19.55
N LEU A 5 -29.82 -21.51 19.46
CA LEU A 5 -29.75 -20.38 18.51
C LEU A 5 -29.01 -19.14 19.04
N ARG A 6 -28.70 -19.07 20.34
CA ARG A 6 -28.03 -17.89 20.91
C ARG A 6 -26.50 -17.95 20.81
N THR A 7 -25.92 -19.14 20.64
CA THR A 7 -24.47 -19.31 20.54
C THR A 7 -23.93 -19.06 19.14
N LEU A 8 -24.78 -19.23 18.10
CA LEU A 8 -24.36 -19.00 16.71
C LEU A 8 -24.28 -17.51 16.33
N ALA A 9 -24.97 -16.64 17.08
CA ALA A 9 -24.95 -15.20 16.83
C ALA A 9 -23.70 -14.48 17.38
N LEU A 10 -22.90 -15.13 18.24
CA LEU A 10 -21.74 -14.51 18.87
C LEU A 10 -20.41 -14.77 18.13
N ILE A 11 -20.39 -15.73 17.19
CA ILE A 11 -19.15 -16.12 16.47
C ILE A 11 -19.02 -15.39 15.11
N LEU A 12 -20.12 -14.83 14.58
CA LEU A 12 -20.11 -14.18 13.26
C LEU A 12 -19.79 -12.68 13.27
N PHE A 13 -19.56 -12.05 14.44
CA PHE A 13 -19.32 -10.60 14.50
C PHE A 13 -17.91 -10.17 14.96
N VAL A 14 -17.01 -11.12 15.25
CA VAL A 14 -15.65 -10.80 15.75
C VAL A 14 -14.55 -11.09 14.71
N GLY A 15 -14.86 -11.73 13.58
CA GLY A 15 -13.84 -12.24 12.64
C GLY A 15 -13.29 -11.27 11.59
N THR A 16 -13.95 -10.16 11.27
CA THR A 16 -13.56 -9.35 10.08
C THR A 16 -12.54 -8.26 10.36
N ALA A 17 -12.46 -7.73 11.58
CA ALA A 17 -11.53 -6.64 11.90
C ALA A 17 -10.07 -7.13 12.01
N SER A 18 -9.86 -8.30 12.62
CA SER A 18 -8.51 -8.85 12.85
C SER A 18 -7.88 -9.41 11.56
N ALA A 19 -8.67 -10.08 10.71
CA ALA A 19 -8.21 -10.53 9.41
C ALA A 19 -7.88 -9.35 8.47
N ASN A 20 -8.68 -8.29 8.48
CA ASN A 20 -8.44 -7.10 7.66
C ASN A 20 -7.18 -6.34 8.11
N ALA A 21 -6.91 -6.23 9.42
CA ALA A 21 -5.70 -5.59 9.93
C ALA A 21 -4.41 -6.38 9.66
N GLN A 22 -4.44 -7.71 9.84
CA GLN A 22 -3.30 -8.58 9.51
C GLN A 22 -2.99 -8.57 8.00
N ASN A 23 -4.03 -8.51 7.16
CA ASN A 23 -3.87 -8.42 5.72
C ASN A 23 -3.30 -7.05 5.31
N SER A 24 -3.76 -5.95 5.89
CA SER A 24 -3.18 -4.61 5.65
C SER A 24 -1.71 -4.50 6.06
N ALA A 25 -1.30 -5.14 7.16
CA ALA A 25 0.09 -5.14 7.62
C ALA A 25 1.02 -5.95 6.70
N ALA A 26 0.53 -7.06 6.13
CA ALA A 26 1.27 -7.81 5.12
C ALA A 26 1.41 -6.98 3.82
N VAL A 27 0.30 -6.41 3.34
CA VAL A 27 0.27 -5.54 2.15
C VAL A 27 1.25 -4.37 2.26
N ALA A 28 1.29 -3.68 3.39
CA ALA A 28 2.22 -2.56 3.59
C ALA A 28 3.70 -2.98 3.66
N ARG A 29 3.99 -4.20 4.14
CA ARG A 29 5.36 -4.75 4.11
C ARG A 29 5.79 -5.07 2.68
N ASP A 30 4.88 -5.64 1.89
CA ASP A 30 5.14 -5.95 0.49
C ASP A 30 5.32 -4.66 -0.33
N GLU A 31 4.51 -3.62 -0.08
CA GLU A 31 4.70 -2.28 -0.68
C GLU A 31 6.05 -1.67 -0.29
N SER A 32 6.48 -1.84 0.95
CA SER A 32 7.78 -1.35 1.41
C SER A 32 8.94 -2.05 0.68
N SER A 33 8.83 -3.36 0.42
CA SER A 33 9.83 -4.10 -0.33
C SER A 33 9.88 -3.65 -1.79
N LEU A 34 8.70 -3.53 -2.42
CA LEU A 34 8.54 -3.08 -3.80
C LEU A 34 9.06 -1.66 -4.03
N SER A 35 8.81 -0.75 -3.10
CA SER A 35 9.31 0.62 -3.16
C SER A 35 10.84 0.69 -3.26
N GLY A 36 11.56 -0.16 -2.52
CA GLY A 36 13.02 -0.27 -2.62
C GLY A 36 13.50 -0.90 -3.92
N GLN A 37 12.79 -1.91 -4.43
CA GLN A 37 13.11 -2.57 -5.71
C GLN A 37 12.94 -1.61 -6.89
N ILE A 38 11.89 -0.78 -6.88
CA ILE A 38 11.66 0.25 -7.90
C ILE A 38 12.83 1.23 -7.96
N LEU A 39 13.28 1.74 -6.81
CA LEU A 39 14.41 2.68 -6.76
C LEU A 39 15.68 2.01 -7.31
N HIS A 40 16.01 0.81 -6.83
CA HIS A 40 17.17 0.06 -7.28
C HIS A 40 17.15 -0.17 -8.80
N ASN A 41 16.03 -0.65 -9.33
CA ASN A 41 15.89 -0.96 -10.75
C ASN A 41 15.91 0.31 -11.61
N TYR A 42 15.31 1.41 -11.13
CA TYR A 42 15.35 2.70 -11.81
C TYR A 42 16.78 3.26 -11.90
N VAL A 43 17.53 3.26 -10.79
CA VAL A 43 18.93 3.71 -10.76
C VAL A 43 19.80 2.91 -11.73
N HIS A 44 19.54 1.62 -11.89
CA HIS A 44 20.25 0.74 -12.81
C HIS A 44 19.67 0.69 -14.23
N HIS A 45 18.79 1.63 -14.60
CA HIS A 45 18.14 1.69 -15.93
C HIS A 45 17.42 0.39 -16.33
N ARG A 46 16.91 -0.37 -15.36
CA ARG A 46 16.14 -1.58 -15.58
C ARG A 46 14.66 -1.25 -15.71
N ASP A 47 13.91 -2.16 -16.32
CA ASP A 47 12.45 -2.04 -16.36
C ASP A 47 11.88 -2.07 -14.93
N THR A 48 10.95 -1.17 -14.64
CA THR A 48 10.26 -1.01 -13.34
C THR A 48 8.76 -1.22 -13.46
N ARG A 49 8.26 -1.56 -14.66
CA ARG A 49 6.82 -1.67 -14.95
C ARG A 49 6.14 -2.75 -14.14
N ALA A 50 6.80 -3.89 -13.94
CA ALA A 50 6.23 -5.00 -13.18
C ALA A 50 6.05 -4.62 -11.71
N GLU A 51 7.08 -4.04 -11.10
CA GLU A 51 7.09 -3.60 -9.71
C GLU A 51 6.10 -2.45 -9.49
N LEU A 52 6.05 -1.48 -10.41
CA LEU A 52 5.07 -0.41 -10.35
C LEU A 52 3.62 -0.94 -10.42
N THR A 53 3.38 -1.95 -11.27
CA THR A 53 2.06 -2.58 -11.37
C THR A 53 1.68 -3.29 -10.08
N GLN A 54 2.61 -4.01 -9.47
CA GLN A 54 2.40 -4.66 -8.17
C GLN A 54 2.14 -3.63 -7.06
N LEU A 55 2.90 -2.53 -7.03
CA LEU A 55 2.70 -1.44 -6.07
C LEU A 55 1.30 -0.83 -6.18
N ILE A 56 0.82 -0.57 -7.41
CA ILE A 56 -0.54 -0.05 -7.64
C ILE A 56 -1.61 -1.03 -7.12
N GLU A 57 -1.42 -2.33 -7.34
CA GLU A 57 -2.38 -3.35 -6.91
C GLU A 57 -2.41 -3.49 -5.39
N LEU A 58 -1.25 -3.50 -4.73
CA LEU A 58 -1.19 -3.50 -3.26
C LEU A 58 -1.84 -2.24 -2.68
N HIS A 59 -1.59 -1.07 -3.28
CA HIS A 59 -2.23 0.16 -2.85
C HIS A 59 -3.76 0.11 -2.98
N ARG A 60 -4.26 -0.50 -4.06
CA ARG A 60 -5.71 -0.70 -4.27
C ARG A 60 -6.31 -1.57 -3.17
N GLN A 61 -5.60 -2.62 -2.74
CA GLN A 61 -6.02 -3.48 -1.63
C GLN A 61 -6.03 -2.71 -0.31
N LEU A 62 -5.00 -1.90 -0.06
CA LEU A 62 -4.92 -1.04 1.12
C LEU A 62 -6.09 -0.03 1.18
N LYS A 63 -6.42 0.59 0.04
CA LYS A 63 -7.58 1.49 -0.08
C LYS A 63 -8.90 0.78 0.22
N ALA A 64 -9.09 -0.42 -0.31
CA ALA A 64 -10.29 -1.22 -0.04
C ALA A 64 -10.42 -1.61 1.44
N ALA A 65 -9.30 -1.87 2.12
CA ALA A 65 -9.28 -2.22 3.54
C ALA A 65 -9.57 -1.03 4.48
N HIS A 66 -9.36 0.21 4.03
CA HIS A 66 -9.46 1.42 4.87
C HIS A 66 -10.42 2.50 4.32
N PRO A 67 -11.73 2.23 4.19
CA PRO A 67 -12.71 3.19 3.67
C PRO A 67 -13.08 4.35 4.62
N ARG A 68 -12.53 4.40 5.85
CA ARG A 68 -12.88 5.43 6.85
C ARG A 68 -12.23 6.79 6.55
N ALA A 69 -12.98 7.86 6.79
CA ALA A 69 -12.60 9.25 6.54
C ALA A 69 -11.23 9.66 7.13
N GLU A 70 -10.88 9.14 8.32
CA GLU A 70 -9.62 9.47 9.01
C GLU A 70 -8.36 9.07 8.22
N LYS A 71 -8.41 7.95 7.49
CA LYS A 71 -7.29 7.46 6.67
C LYS A 71 -7.49 7.70 5.17
N ALA A 72 -8.69 8.11 4.75
CA ALA A 72 -9.03 8.37 3.34
C ALA A 72 -8.15 9.45 2.70
N ASN A 73 -7.87 10.55 3.43
CA ASN A 73 -6.99 11.61 2.94
C ASN A 73 -5.55 11.11 2.72
N LEU A 74 -5.05 10.25 3.59
CA LEU A 74 -3.71 9.69 3.47
C LEU A 74 -3.63 8.67 2.33
N VAL A 75 -4.66 7.83 2.15
CA VAL A 75 -4.75 6.94 0.99
C VAL A 75 -4.78 7.74 -0.31
N GLN A 76 -5.55 8.83 -0.37
CA GLN A 76 -5.58 9.70 -1.55
C GLN A 76 -4.23 10.39 -1.81
N TYR A 77 -3.51 10.79 -0.75
CA TYR A 77 -2.14 11.30 -0.86
C TYR A 77 -1.20 10.25 -1.47
N LEU A 78 -1.28 9.00 -1.02
CA LEU A 78 -0.49 7.89 -1.55
C LEU A 78 -0.80 7.62 -3.02
N GLU A 79 -2.07 7.70 -3.45
CA GLU A 79 -2.44 7.62 -4.88
C GLU A 79 -1.73 8.69 -5.71
N LEU A 80 -1.67 9.93 -5.21
CA LEU A 80 -0.95 11.01 -5.89
C LEU A 80 0.56 10.75 -5.96
N CYS A 81 1.16 10.18 -4.91
CA CYS A 81 2.57 9.82 -4.90
C CYS A 81 2.87 8.71 -5.92
N ILE A 82 2.02 7.68 -6.00
CA ILE A 82 2.16 6.59 -6.99
C ILE A 82 2.02 7.14 -8.42
N ALA A 83 1.08 8.05 -8.66
CA ALA A 83 0.92 8.70 -9.97
C ALA A 83 2.17 9.50 -10.37
N LYS A 84 2.74 10.29 -9.45
CA LYS A 84 3.99 11.04 -9.68
C LYS A 84 5.19 10.11 -9.87
N LEU A 85 5.24 8.99 -9.15
CA LEU A 85 6.27 7.97 -9.30
C LEU A 85 6.21 7.40 -10.72
N ARG A 86 5.03 6.98 -11.18
CA ARG A 86 4.79 6.50 -12.55
C ARG A 86 5.27 7.49 -13.61
N GLN A 87 5.00 8.78 -13.42
CA GLN A 87 5.45 9.82 -14.34
C GLN A 87 6.98 9.97 -14.34
N THR A 88 7.60 9.95 -13.16
CA THR A 88 9.06 10.10 -13.03
C THR A 88 9.79 8.92 -13.65
N LEU A 89 9.28 7.69 -13.48
CA LEU A 89 9.85 6.48 -14.06
C LEU A 89 9.81 6.43 -15.60
N GLN A 90 9.06 7.32 -16.26
CA GLN A 90 9.08 7.47 -17.72
C GLN A 90 10.25 8.33 -18.22
N THR A 91 10.94 9.02 -17.31
CA THR A 91 12.11 9.82 -17.63
C THR A 91 13.39 9.03 -17.39
N PRO A 92 14.50 9.35 -18.10
CA PRO A 92 15.79 8.73 -17.84
C PRO A 92 16.29 9.06 -16.41
N PRO A 93 17.00 8.12 -15.75
CA PRO A 93 17.67 8.33 -14.48
C PRO A 93 18.69 9.48 -14.54
N THR A 94 18.30 10.64 -14.04
CA THR A 94 19.17 11.76 -13.66
C THR A 94 19.26 11.85 -12.14
N PRO A 95 20.30 12.49 -11.54
CA PRO A 95 20.39 12.68 -10.09
C PRO A 95 19.13 13.29 -9.48
N GLN A 96 18.50 14.23 -10.19
CA GLN A 96 17.25 14.89 -9.78
C GLN A 96 16.06 13.91 -9.81
N SER A 97 15.93 13.12 -10.87
CA SER A 97 14.86 12.12 -10.97
C SER A 97 15.05 10.97 -9.98
N ILE A 98 16.29 10.57 -9.69
CA ILE A 98 16.61 9.53 -8.71
C ILE A 98 16.21 10.00 -7.32
N ALA A 99 16.64 11.20 -6.92
CA ALA A 99 16.22 11.79 -5.64
C ALA A 99 14.69 11.92 -5.55
N ARG A 100 14.02 12.20 -6.68
CA ARG A 100 12.56 12.27 -6.74
C ARG A 100 11.91 10.89 -6.56
N VAL A 101 12.41 9.85 -7.21
CA VAL A 101 11.94 8.47 -7.05
C VAL A 101 12.19 7.98 -5.62
N GLU A 102 13.35 8.26 -5.05
CA GLU A 102 13.70 7.94 -3.67
C GLU A 102 12.71 8.58 -2.69
N GLU A 103 12.44 9.88 -2.84
CA GLU A 103 11.49 10.57 -1.97
C GLU A 103 10.06 10.03 -2.12
N LEU A 104 9.60 9.77 -3.35
CA LEU A 104 8.26 9.24 -3.60
C LEU A 104 8.11 7.82 -3.05
N THR A 105 9.09 6.95 -3.26
CA THR A 105 9.10 5.57 -2.74
C THR A 105 9.18 5.55 -1.22
N ARG A 106 9.93 6.48 -0.60
CA ARG A 106 9.97 6.67 0.86
C ARG A 106 8.60 7.08 1.41
N GLN A 107 7.96 8.08 0.81
CA GLN A 107 6.63 8.54 1.24
C GLN A 107 5.57 7.45 1.09
N ILE A 108 5.62 6.67 0.00
CA ILE A 108 4.71 5.55 -0.21
C ILE A 108 4.90 4.49 0.87
N LYS A 109 6.14 4.12 1.14
CA LYS A 109 6.48 3.18 2.22
C LYS A 109 5.97 3.66 3.58
N GLU A 110 6.31 4.87 3.99
CA GLU A 110 5.94 5.41 5.31
C GLU A 110 4.43 5.55 5.47
N GLY A 111 3.76 6.12 4.46
CA GLY A 111 2.32 6.30 4.50
C GLY A 111 1.57 4.97 4.49
N SER A 112 2.01 3.98 3.73
CA SER A 112 1.39 2.65 3.70
C SER A 112 1.52 1.92 5.02
N LEU A 113 2.71 2.00 5.66
CA LEU A 113 2.92 1.49 7.01
C LEU A 113 2.03 2.20 8.03
N TYR A 114 1.86 3.52 7.93
CA TYR A 114 0.98 4.27 8.82
C TYR A 114 -0.50 3.88 8.62
N VAL A 115 -0.95 3.74 7.37
CA VAL A 115 -2.30 3.29 7.05
C VAL A 115 -2.54 1.88 7.58
N ALA A 116 -1.58 0.98 7.44
CA ALA A 116 -1.66 -0.38 7.99
C ALA A 116 -1.52 -0.43 9.51
N SER A 117 -0.80 0.50 10.13
CA SER A 117 -0.66 0.57 11.58
C SER A 117 -1.99 1.00 12.23
N ARG A 118 -2.62 0.05 12.92
CA ARG A 118 -3.66 0.21 13.93
C ARG A 118 -3.56 -0.95 14.91
#